data_AF-A0A8C5KYU1-F1
#
_entry.id   AF-A0A8C5KYU1-F1
#
_cell.length_a   1.000
_cell.length_b   1.000
_cell.length_c   1.000
_cell.angle_alpha   90.00
_cell.angle_beta   90.00
_cell.angle_gamma   90.00
#
_symmetry.space_group_name_H-M   'P 1'
#
loop_
_entity.id
_entity.type
_entity.pdbx_description
1 polymer ?
#
loop_
_entity_poly.entity_id
_entity_poly.type
_entity_poly.pdbx_seq_one_letter_code
_entity_poly.pdbx_strand_id
1 'polypeptide(L)'
;MEPSNKRIKPLSRVTSLANLIPPVKATPLKRFSQTLQRSISFRSESRPDILAPRPWSRNAASSSTKRRDSKLWSETFDVCVNQMLTSKEIKRQEAIFELSQGEEDLIEDLKLAKKAYHDPMLKLSIMTEQELNQIFGTLDSLIPLHEDLLSQLRDVRKPDGSTEHVGPILVGWLPCLSSYDSYCSNQVAAKALLDHKKQDHRVQDFLQRCLESPFSRKLDLWNFLDIPRSRLVKYPLLLREILRHTPNDNPDQQHLEEAINIIQGIVAEINTKTGESECRYYKERLLYLEEGQKDSLIDSSRVLCCHGELKNNRGVKLHVFLFQEVLVITRAVTYNEQLCYQLYRQPIPMKDLVLEDLQDGEVRLGGSLRGAFSNNERIKNFFRVSFKNGSQSQTHSLQANDTFNKQQWLNCIRQAKEIVLSTAQQAGVLDSEGPFLSSSAIDSGEPQGEIKLEQMDQSDSESDCSMDTSEVSLDCERMEQTDSCGNGRPVESNV
;
A
#
# COMPACT_ATOMS: atom_id res chain seq x y z
N MET A 1 39.92 1.36 58.77
CA MET A 1 38.66 0.98 58.09
C MET A 1 37.76 2.20 58.06
N GLU A 2 37.59 2.80 56.88
CA GLU A 2 36.52 3.74 56.54
C GLU A 2 36.24 3.55 55.04
N PRO A 3 35.02 3.21 54.60
CA PRO A 3 34.73 3.11 53.17
C PRO A 3 34.23 4.45 52.62
N SER A 4 34.89 4.90 51.57
CA SER A 4 34.57 6.11 50.81
C SER A 4 33.32 5.89 49.94
N ASN A 5 32.29 6.71 50.18
CA ASN A 5 31.05 6.74 49.40
C ASN A 5 31.31 7.30 47.98
N LYS A 6 31.29 6.43 46.96
CA LYS A 6 31.13 6.86 45.55
C LYS A 6 29.65 6.77 45.15
N ARG A 7 29.03 7.95 45.05
CA ARG A 7 27.66 8.16 44.58
C ARG A 7 27.59 7.86 43.08
N ILE A 8 27.08 6.69 42.70
CA ILE A 8 26.77 6.34 41.31
C ILE A 8 25.54 7.15 40.89
N LYS A 9 25.68 8.00 39.87
CA LYS A 9 24.54 8.67 39.23
C LYS A 9 23.80 7.65 38.37
N PRO A 10 22.46 7.52 38.47
CA PRO A 10 21.72 6.62 37.60
C PRO A 10 21.73 7.15 36.17
N LEU A 11 22.21 6.34 35.21
CA LEU A 11 22.01 6.63 33.79
C LEU A 11 20.51 6.60 33.49
N SER A 12 20.05 7.60 32.73
CA SER A 12 18.69 7.70 32.24
C SER A 12 18.30 6.43 31.48
N ARG A 13 17.23 5.75 31.93
CA ARG A 13 16.60 4.65 31.20
C ARG A 13 16.34 5.06 29.75
N VAL A 14 17.03 4.42 28.81
CA VAL A 14 16.73 4.54 27.39
C VAL A 14 15.46 3.71 27.15
N THR A 15 14.37 4.39 26.80
CA THR A 15 13.11 3.74 26.42
C THR A 15 13.30 2.96 25.13
N SER A 16 13.08 1.65 25.20
CA SER A 16 12.77 0.81 24.02
C SER A 16 11.72 1.50 23.13
N LEU A 17 11.91 1.43 21.82
CA LEU A 17 10.93 1.88 20.82
C LEU A 17 9.57 1.16 20.95
N ALA A 18 9.50 0.09 21.76
CA ALA A 18 8.24 -0.56 22.18
C ALA A 18 7.24 0.39 22.86
N ASN A 19 7.68 1.57 23.33
CA ASN A 19 6.81 2.57 23.96
C ASN A 19 6.30 3.69 23.02
N LEU A 20 6.59 3.65 21.72
CA LEU A 20 5.95 4.57 20.75
C LEU A 20 4.56 4.09 20.28
N ILE A 21 4.06 2.96 20.78
CA ILE A 21 2.70 2.48 20.47
C ILE A 21 2.03 1.90 21.72
N PRO A 22 1.14 2.64 22.42
CA PRO A 22 0.22 2.04 23.38
C PRO A 22 -0.77 1.10 22.68
N PRO A 23 -1.37 0.13 23.40
CA PRO A 23 -2.26 -0.87 22.81
C PRO A 23 -3.44 -0.21 22.10
N VAL A 24 -3.57 -0.53 20.81
CA VAL A 24 -4.68 -0.14 19.95
C VAL A 24 -5.98 -0.73 20.52
N LYS A 25 -6.79 0.11 21.17
CA LYS A 25 -8.19 0.18 20.79
C LYS A 25 -8.21 0.95 19.47
N ALA A 26 -8.89 0.41 18.47
CA ALA A 26 -8.95 0.92 17.11
C ALA A 26 -9.11 2.45 17.04
N THR A 27 -7.99 3.14 16.87
CA THR A 27 -7.91 4.47 16.25
C THR A 27 -6.84 4.38 15.16
N PRO A 28 -7.11 4.93 13.97
CA PRO A 28 -6.45 4.44 12.77
C PRO A 28 -5.15 5.22 12.53
N LEU A 29 -4.00 4.56 12.74
CA LEU A 29 -2.69 5.01 12.26
C LEU A 29 -2.67 4.96 10.72
N LYS A 30 -3.21 6.02 10.11
CA LYS A 30 -3.53 6.10 8.67
C LYS A 30 -2.38 6.48 7.74
N ARG A 31 -1.16 6.76 8.21
CA ARG A 31 -0.17 7.44 7.35
C ARG A 31 1.02 6.63 6.84
N PHE A 32 1.27 5.41 7.34
CA PHE A 32 2.45 4.64 6.90
C PHE A 32 2.17 3.20 6.46
N SER A 33 1.05 2.59 6.89
CA SER A 33 0.62 1.26 6.41
C SER A 33 -0.16 1.30 5.09
N GLN A 34 -0.56 2.51 4.64
CA GLN A 34 -1.21 2.75 3.34
C GLN A 34 -0.22 2.73 2.16
N THR A 35 1.09 2.71 2.40
CA THR A 35 2.11 2.82 1.33
C THR A 35 2.10 1.64 0.35
N LEU A 36 1.41 0.54 0.69
CA LEU A 36 1.22 -0.63 -0.18
C LEU A 36 -0.23 -0.86 -0.65
N GLN A 37 -1.13 0.12 -0.45
CA GLN A 37 -2.50 0.04 -0.97
C GLN A 37 -2.71 1.18 -1.96
N ARG A 38 -2.44 0.91 -3.25
CA ARG A 38 -2.77 1.83 -4.36
C ARG A 38 -4.27 2.07 -4.50
N SER A 39 -5.10 1.12 -4.09
CA SER A 39 -6.54 1.30 -4.01
C SER A 39 -7.00 1.33 -2.55
N ILE A 40 -7.99 2.18 -2.27
CA ILE A 40 -8.66 2.16 -0.98
C ILE A 40 -9.89 1.24 -1.06
N SER A 41 -9.78 0.04 -0.49
CA SER A 41 -10.90 -0.88 -0.30
C SER A 41 -11.73 -0.49 0.93
N PHE A 42 -12.94 0.01 0.73
CA PHE A 42 -13.89 0.33 1.80
C PHE A 42 -14.78 -0.87 2.10
N ARG A 43 -14.41 -1.70 3.09
CA ARG A 43 -15.27 -2.80 3.55
C ARG A 43 -15.99 -2.45 4.85
N SER A 44 -17.21 -2.96 4.97
CA SER A 44 -18.02 -2.96 6.19
C SER A 44 -17.76 -4.26 6.94
N GLU A 45 -17.23 -4.20 8.17
CA GLU A 45 -17.35 -5.30 9.12
C GLU A 45 -18.79 -5.29 9.66
N SER A 46 -19.73 -5.92 8.93
CA SER A 46 -21.04 -6.20 9.49
C SER A 46 -20.89 -7.31 10.54
N ARG A 47 -20.77 -6.92 11.81
CA ARG A 47 -20.93 -7.82 12.95
C ARG A 47 -22.35 -8.40 12.90
N PRO A 48 -22.56 -9.72 12.81
CA PRO A 48 -23.90 -10.27 13.00
C PRO A 48 -24.23 -10.20 14.50
N ASP A 49 -25.12 -9.28 14.86
CA ASP A 49 -25.88 -9.38 16.11
C ASP A 49 -26.79 -10.61 16.01
N ILE A 50 -26.57 -11.62 16.86
CA ILE A 50 -27.55 -12.57 17.41
C ILE A 50 -26.81 -13.59 18.32
N LEU A 51 -26.91 -13.44 19.64
CA LEU A 51 -27.61 -14.35 20.57
C LEU A 51 -27.47 -13.90 22.03
N ALA A 52 -28.59 -14.02 22.76
CA ALA A 52 -28.85 -13.67 24.14
C ALA A 52 -27.91 -14.33 25.18
N PRO A 53 -27.77 -13.78 26.40
CA PRO A 53 -26.80 -14.25 27.38
C PRO A 53 -27.21 -15.58 28.01
N ARG A 54 -26.36 -16.61 27.90
CA ARG A 54 -26.49 -17.82 28.73
C ARG A 54 -25.86 -17.58 30.11
N PRO A 55 -26.54 -17.95 31.21
CA PRO A 55 -25.99 -17.85 32.55
C PRO A 55 -25.22 -19.13 32.86
N TRP A 56 -23.89 -19.08 32.79
CA TRP A 56 -22.99 -19.89 33.62
C TRP A 56 -21.58 -19.31 33.55
N SER A 57 -21.22 -18.55 34.58
CA SER A 57 -19.83 -18.21 34.88
C SER A 57 -19.07 -19.50 35.15
N ARG A 58 -18.24 -19.90 34.19
CA ARG A 58 -17.09 -20.76 34.46
C ARG A 58 -15.87 -19.85 34.45
N ASN A 59 -15.19 -19.78 35.60
CA ASN A 59 -13.98 -18.99 35.81
C ASN A 59 -12.96 -19.30 34.70
N ALA A 60 -12.86 -18.42 33.70
CA ALA A 60 -11.80 -18.47 32.71
C ALA A 60 -10.54 -17.92 33.39
N ALA A 61 -9.57 -18.80 33.65
CA ALA A 61 -8.24 -18.39 34.04
C ALA A 61 -7.72 -17.37 33.03
N SER A 62 -7.18 -16.26 33.51
CA SER A 62 -6.58 -15.23 32.67
C SER A 62 -5.46 -15.85 31.82
N SER A 63 -5.74 -16.14 30.55
CA SER A 63 -4.67 -16.45 29.61
C SER A 63 -3.88 -15.17 29.40
N SER A 64 -2.73 -15.07 30.06
CA SER A 64 -1.73 -14.07 29.72
C SER A 64 -1.32 -14.36 28.29
N THR A 65 -1.81 -13.57 27.35
CA THR A 65 -1.22 -13.53 26.01
C THR A 65 0.21 -13.07 26.23
N LYS A 66 1.16 -14.02 26.25
CA LYS A 66 2.59 -13.70 26.28
C LYS A 66 2.88 -12.90 25.02
N ARG A 67 2.93 -11.57 25.16
CA ARG A 67 3.59 -10.73 24.16
C ARG A 67 5.03 -11.23 24.08
N ARG A 68 5.61 -11.28 22.88
CA ARG A 68 7.06 -11.51 22.79
C ARG A 68 7.74 -10.37 23.55
N ASP A 69 8.51 -10.72 24.56
CA ASP A 69 9.29 -9.76 25.31
C ASP A 69 10.37 -9.21 24.37
N SER A 70 10.35 -7.90 24.13
CA SER A 70 11.39 -7.24 23.34
C SER A 70 12.67 -7.23 24.17
N LYS A 71 13.61 -8.12 23.84
CA LYS A 71 14.90 -8.20 24.51
C LYS A 71 15.81 -7.09 23.97
N LEU A 72 16.36 -6.26 24.85
CA LEU A 72 17.33 -5.27 24.40
C LEU A 72 18.66 -5.94 24.04
N TRP A 73 19.40 -5.34 23.10
CA TRP A 73 20.75 -5.81 22.78
C TRP A 73 21.65 -5.80 24.02
N SER A 74 21.59 -4.71 24.79
CA SER A 74 22.31 -4.51 26.04
C SER A 74 21.92 -5.46 27.18
N GLU A 75 20.77 -6.13 27.07
CA GLU A 75 20.33 -7.19 28.00
C GLU A 75 20.71 -8.59 27.51
N THR A 76 20.95 -8.75 26.20
CA THR A 76 21.27 -10.04 25.58
C THR A 76 22.77 -10.33 25.62
N PHE A 77 23.59 -9.28 25.50
CA PHE A 77 25.04 -9.36 25.57
C PHE A 77 25.48 -8.54 26.79
N ASP A 78 26.20 -9.17 27.74
CA ASP A 78 26.76 -8.53 28.95
C ASP A 78 27.92 -7.56 28.59
N VAL A 79 27.63 -6.58 27.74
CA VAL A 79 28.59 -5.64 27.15
C VAL A 79 29.12 -4.64 28.18
N CYS A 80 28.43 -4.52 29.32
CA CYS A 80 28.81 -3.64 30.43
C CYS A 80 30.12 -4.02 31.15
N VAL A 81 30.76 -5.15 30.82
CA VAL A 81 31.98 -5.58 31.55
C VAL A 81 33.28 -5.24 30.82
N ASN A 82 33.32 -5.08 29.48
CA ASN A 82 34.60 -5.04 28.76
C ASN A 82 34.86 -3.88 27.78
N GLN A 83 33.89 -3.05 27.35
CA GLN A 83 34.19 -1.89 26.48
C GLN A 83 33.29 -0.67 26.76
N MET A 84 33.89 0.52 26.86
CA MET A 84 33.17 1.80 26.96
C MET A 84 32.66 2.24 25.58
N LEU A 85 31.58 1.63 25.09
CA LEU A 85 30.88 2.10 23.90
C LEU A 85 30.19 3.44 24.17
N THR A 86 30.16 4.33 23.18
CA THR A 86 29.40 5.58 23.28
C THR A 86 27.90 5.29 23.28
N SER A 87 27.10 6.18 23.86
CA SER A 87 25.63 6.03 23.82
C SER A 87 25.07 5.99 22.40
N LYS A 88 25.73 6.66 21.43
CA LYS A 88 25.35 6.61 20.01
C LYS A 88 25.60 5.22 19.43
N GLU A 89 26.76 4.62 19.73
CA GLU A 89 27.09 3.28 19.26
C GLU A 89 26.20 2.20 19.88
N ILE A 90 25.84 2.32 21.17
CA ILE A 90 24.87 1.41 21.80
C ILE A 90 23.53 1.44 21.04
N LYS A 91 23.04 2.63 20.69
CA LYS A 91 21.79 2.77 19.91
C LYS A 91 21.92 2.19 18.49
N ARG A 92 23.10 2.29 17.87
CA ARG A 92 23.37 1.65 16.56
C ARG A 92 23.28 0.13 16.68
N GLN A 93 23.91 -0.45 17.70
CA GLN A 93 23.85 -1.89 17.96
C GLN A 93 22.43 -2.36 18.31
N GLU A 94 21.68 -1.58 19.09
CA GLU A 94 20.27 -1.85 19.37
C GLU A 94 19.42 -1.87 18.10
N ALA A 95 19.61 -0.91 17.19
CA ALA A 95 18.88 -0.87 15.92
C ALA A 95 19.23 -2.06 14.99
N ILE A 96 20.51 -2.44 14.91
CA ILE A 96 20.96 -3.62 14.15
C ILE A 96 20.38 -4.90 14.76
N PHE A 97 20.35 -4.99 16.09
CA PHE A 97 19.80 -6.14 16.78
C PHE A 97 18.28 -6.25 16.61
N GLU A 98 17.55 -5.13 16.66
CA GLU A 98 16.11 -5.06 16.38
C GLU A 98 15.80 -5.52 14.96
N LEU A 99 16.62 -5.15 13.97
CA LEU A 99 16.51 -5.69 12.62
C LEU A 99 16.58 -7.22 12.65
N SER A 100 17.62 -7.81 13.26
CA SER A 100 17.80 -9.26 13.34
C SER A 100 16.68 -10.00 14.09
N GLN A 101 16.23 -9.46 15.23
CA GLN A 101 15.09 -10.02 15.97
C GLN A 101 13.81 -9.99 15.13
N GLY A 102 13.60 -8.89 14.41
CA GLY A 102 12.44 -8.77 13.54
C GLY A 102 12.42 -9.78 12.38
N GLU A 103 13.59 -10.23 11.91
CA GLU A 103 13.70 -11.32 10.92
C GLU A 103 13.38 -12.67 11.56
N GLU A 104 13.90 -12.95 12.75
CA GLU A 104 13.58 -14.17 13.50
C GLU A 104 12.07 -14.25 13.80
N ASP A 105 11.49 -13.15 14.29
CA ASP A 105 10.06 -13.03 14.57
C ASP A 105 9.19 -13.29 13.34
N LEU A 106 9.61 -12.75 12.19
CA LEU A 106 8.96 -12.97 10.91
C LEU A 106 9.01 -14.45 10.53
N ILE A 107 10.20 -15.06 10.52
CA ILE A 107 10.38 -16.47 10.15
C ILE A 107 9.52 -17.38 11.03
N GLU A 108 9.49 -17.13 12.34
CA GLU A 108 8.63 -17.86 13.27
C GLU A 108 7.15 -17.72 12.93
N ASP A 109 6.69 -16.49 12.66
CA ASP A 109 5.29 -16.21 12.36
C ASP A 109 4.85 -16.81 11.02
N LEU A 110 5.71 -16.81 10.00
CA LEU A 110 5.46 -17.48 8.72
C LEU A 110 5.38 -19.01 8.89
N LYS A 111 6.33 -19.60 9.62
CA LYS A 111 6.31 -21.03 9.95
C LYS A 111 5.07 -21.40 10.77
N LEU A 112 4.64 -20.54 11.69
CA LEU A 112 3.42 -20.72 12.47
C LEU A 112 2.18 -20.67 11.59
N ALA A 113 2.09 -19.70 10.67
CA ALA A 113 0.97 -19.60 9.72
C ALA A 113 0.77 -20.91 8.94
N LYS A 114 1.87 -21.51 8.45
CA LYS A 114 1.82 -22.82 7.81
C LYS A 114 1.38 -23.93 8.77
N LYS A 115 2.10 -24.11 9.88
CA LYS A 115 1.90 -25.26 10.78
C LYS A 115 0.58 -25.24 11.53
N ALA A 116 0.07 -24.06 11.88
CA ALA A 116 -1.13 -23.91 12.71
C ALA A 116 -2.41 -23.66 11.90
N TYR A 117 -2.31 -23.15 10.68
CA TYR A 117 -3.48 -22.89 9.83
C TYR A 117 -3.49 -23.76 8.58
N HIS A 118 -2.47 -23.66 7.71
CA HIS A 118 -2.43 -24.40 6.44
C HIS A 118 -2.50 -25.93 6.65
N ASP A 119 -1.54 -26.50 7.39
CA ASP A 119 -1.42 -27.95 7.51
C ASP A 119 -2.64 -28.61 8.18
N PRO A 120 -3.23 -28.06 9.26
CA PRO A 120 -4.44 -28.62 9.84
C PRO A 120 -5.65 -28.49 8.92
N MET A 121 -5.80 -27.37 8.19
CA MET A 121 -6.91 -27.21 7.23
C MET A 121 -6.81 -28.21 6.07
N LEU A 122 -5.60 -28.52 5.61
CA LEU A 122 -5.36 -29.54 4.60
C LEU A 122 -5.67 -30.94 5.15
N LYS A 123 -5.08 -31.30 6.29
CA LYS A 123 -5.23 -32.64 6.92
C LYS A 123 -6.67 -32.96 7.31
N LEU A 124 -7.42 -31.96 7.78
CA LEU A 124 -8.82 -32.11 8.17
C LEU A 124 -9.79 -31.89 7.00
N SER A 125 -9.27 -31.67 5.79
CA SER A 125 -10.03 -31.37 4.58
C SER A 125 -11.09 -30.28 4.82
N ILE A 126 -10.67 -29.22 5.53
CA ILE A 126 -11.49 -28.02 5.78
C ILE A 126 -11.54 -27.17 4.52
N MET A 127 -10.43 -27.10 3.78
CA MET A 127 -10.32 -26.48 2.47
C MET A 127 -9.56 -27.41 1.52
N THR A 128 -9.74 -27.24 0.22
CA THR A 128 -9.00 -28.05 -0.77
C THR A 128 -7.55 -27.60 -0.86
N GLU A 129 -6.68 -28.47 -1.38
CA GLU A 129 -5.28 -28.12 -1.62
C GLU A 129 -5.14 -26.91 -2.55
N GLN A 130 -5.95 -26.84 -3.61
CA GLN A 130 -5.96 -25.70 -4.52
C GLN A 130 -6.35 -24.40 -3.82
N GLU A 131 -7.36 -24.44 -2.95
CA GLU A 131 -7.81 -23.26 -2.19
C GLU A 131 -6.76 -22.80 -1.18
N LEU A 132 -6.10 -23.74 -0.51
CA LEU A 132 -5.01 -23.44 0.43
C LEU A 132 -3.78 -22.88 -0.29
N ASN A 133 -3.40 -23.46 -1.43
CA ASN A 133 -2.35 -22.92 -2.28
C ASN A 133 -2.67 -21.51 -2.78
N GLN A 134 -3.95 -21.19 -3.04
CA GLN A 134 -4.35 -19.84 -3.42
C GLN A 134 -4.29 -18.85 -2.23
N ILE A 135 -4.63 -19.27 -1.01
CA ILE A 135 -4.63 -18.39 0.18
C ILE A 135 -3.23 -18.17 0.73
N PHE A 136 -2.49 -19.25 0.96
CA PHE A 136 -1.15 -19.20 1.53
C PHE A 136 -0.11 -18.91 0.44
N GLY A 137 -0.44 -19.13 -0.83
CA GLY A 137 0.38 -18.71 -1.96
C GLY A 137 1.80 -19.22 -1.87
N THR A 138 2.73 -18.29 -2.11
CA THR A 138 4.18 -18.52 -2.02
C THR A 138 4.76 -18.13 -0.65
N LEU A 139 3.96 -18.11 0.43
CA LEU A 139 4.43 -17.69 1.76
C LEU A 139 5.70 -18.44 2.18
N ASP A 140 5.74 -19.74 1.91
CA ASP A 140 6.87 -20.61 2.23
C ASP A 140 8.15 -20.27 1.45
N SER A 141 8.03 -19.72 0.24
CA SER A 141 9.20 -19.34 -0.56
C SER A 141 9.86 -18.07 -0.04
N LEU A 142 9.20 -17.31 0.84
CA LEU A 142 9.78 -16.11 1.45
C LEU A 142 10.71 -16.46 2.61
N ILE A 143 10.44 -17.56 3.33
CA ILE A 143 11.19 -17.96 4.53
C ILE A 143 12.70 -18.07 4.28
N PRO A 144 13.20 -18.75 3.22
CA PRO A 144 14.64 -18.90 2.99
C PRO A 144 15.35 -17.56 2.78
N LEU A 145 14.66 -16.55 2.23
CA LEU A 145 15.24 -15.21 2.01
C LEU A 145 15.61 -14.56 3.35
N HIS A 146 14.74 -14.68 4.35
CA HIS A 146 14.95 -14.10 5.67
C HIS A 146 15.93 -14.94 6.52
N GLU A 147 15.92 -16.26 6.35
CA GLU A 147 16.91 -17.14 6.97
C GLU A 147 18.33 -16.81 6.49
N ASP A 148 18.49 -16.50 5.20
CA ASP A 148 19.75 -16.04 4.62
C ASP A 148 20.25 -14.73 5.25
N LEU A 149 19.41 -13.68 5.30
CA LEU A 149 19.77 -12.43 5.97
C LEU A 149 20.15 -12.65 7.44
N LEU A 150 19.36 -13.44 8.17
CA LEU A 150 19.63 -13.73 9.57
C LEU A 150 20.95 -14.47 9.74
N SER A 151 21.29 -15.37 8.80
CA SER A 151 22.59 -16.04 8.77
C SER A 151 23.72 -15.05 8.57
N GLN A 152 23.66 -14.21 7.53
CA GLN A 152 24.70 -13.22 7.24
C GLN A 152 24.91 -12.25 8.41
N LEU A 153 23.82 -11.75 9.03
CA LEU A 153 23.87 -10.86 10.19
C LEU A 153 24.46 -11.53 11.44
N ARG A 154 24.24 -12.83 11.62
CA ARG A 154 24.82 -13.60 12.72
C ARG A 154 26.31 -13.85 12.48
N ASP A 155 26.70 -14.13 11.25
CA ASP A 155 28.09 -14.49 10.90
C ASP A 155 29.04 -13.28 10.99
N VAL A 156 28.54 -12.07 10.73
CA VAL A 156 29.30 -10.81 10.91
C VAL A 156 29.34 -10.32 12.38
N ARG A 157 28.52 -10.91 13.25
CA ARG A 157 28.47 -10.51 14.67
C ARG A 157 29.71 -11.03 15.40
N LYS A 158 30.42 -10.12 16.05
CA LYS A 158 31.62 -10.45 16.82
C LYS A 158 31.27 -11.24 18.09
N PRO A 159 32.23 -11.95 18.69
CA PRO A 159 32.01 -12.67 19.95
C PRO A 159 31.54 -11.80 21.12
N ASP A 160 31.83 -10.50 21.08
CA ASP A 160 31.36 -9.51 22.06
C ASP A 160 29.90 -9.04 21.81
N GLY A 161 29.24 -9.57 20.78
CA GLY A 161 27.87 -9.23 20.40
C GLY A 161 27.76 -8.01 19.49
N SER A 162 28.85 -7.28 19.23
CA SER A 162 28.84 -6.09 18.37
C SER A 162 28.90 -6.46 16.89
N THR A 163 28.32 -5.59 16.05
CA THR A 163 28.35 -5.71 14.59
C THR A 163 28.97 -4.46 14.00
N GLU A 164 30.07 -4.61 13.26
CA GLU A 164 30.83 -3.47 12.76
C GLU A 164 30.14 -2.81 11.55
N HIS A 165 29.88 -3.61 10.51
CA HIS A 165 29.29 -3.17 9.25
C HIS A 165 28.11 -4.07 8.86
N VAL A 166 27.00 -3.47 8.47
CA VAL A 166 25.81 -4.16 7.93
C VAL A 166 25.41 -3.69 6.54
N GLY A 167 25.93 -2.54 6.10
CA GLY A 167 25.58 -1.92 4.84
C GLY A 167 25.76 -2.85 3.62
N PRO A 168 26.95 -3.45 3.41
CA PRO A 168 27.18 -4.34 2.28
C PRO A 168 26.26 -5.56 2.25
N ILE A 169 25.96 -6.16 3.41
CA ILE A 169 25.02 -7.29 3.54
C ILE A 169 23.64 -6.86 3.06
N LEU A 170 23.18 -5.70 3.51
CA LEU A 170 21.86 -5.17 3.15
C LEU A 170 21.76 -4.83 1.66
N VAL A 171 22.76 -4.15 1.09
CA VAL A 171 22.79 -3.82 -0.34
C VAL A 171 22.74 -5.09 -1.19
N GLY A 172 23.50 -6.13 -0.81
CA GLY A 172 23.48 -7.41 -1.53
C GLY A 172 22.19 -8.21 -1.36
N TRP A 173 21.56 -8.15 -0.19
CA TRP A 173 20.38 -8.95 0.14
C TRP A 173 19.07 -8.33 -0.38
N LEU A 174 18.87 -7.02 -0.22
CA LEU A 174 17.59 -6.36 -0.50
C LEU A 174 16.98 -6.66 -1.88
N PRO A 175 17.74 -6.77 -2.99
CA PRO A 175 17.18 -7.12 -4.30
C PRO A 175 16.39 -8.44 -4.34
N CYS A 176 16.68 -9.41 -3.46
CA CYS A 176 15.94 -10.68 -3.40
C CYS A 176 14.47 -10.49 -2.97
N LEU A 177 14.15 -9.37 -2.31
CA LEU A 177 12.79 -9.02 -1.89
C LEU A 177 11.85 -8.74 -3.06
N SER A 178 12.36 -8.60 -4.28
CA SER A 178 11.53 -8.62 -5.51
C SER A 178 10.62 -9.85 -5.59
N SER A 179 10.99 -10.97 -4.95
CA SER A 179 10.17 -12.19 -4.81
C SER A 179 8.81 -11.95 -4.14
N TYR A 180 8.67 -10.87 -3.37
CA TYR A 180 7.39 -10.48 -2.75
C TYR A 180 6.33 -10.07 -3.76
N ASP A 181 6.72 -9.69 -4.98
CA ASP A 181 5.80 -9.25 -6.04
C ASP A 181 4.69 -10.29 -6.29
N SER A 182 5.07 -11.56 -6.49
CA SER A 182 4.11 -12.65 -6.71
C SER A 182 3.18 -12.84 -5.52
N TYR A 183 3.72 -12.75 -4.29
CA TYR A 183 2.94 -12.94 -3.08
C TYR A 183 1.94 -11.80 -2.87
N CYS A 184 2.39 -10.55 -2.96
CA CYS A 184 1.57 -9.36 -2.77
C CYS A 184 0.52 -9.19 -3.86
N SER A 185 0.86 -9.46 -5.12
CA SER A 185 -0.07 -9.39 -6.25
C SER A 185 -1.23 -10.40 -6.15
N ASN A 186 -1.01 -11.57 -5.52
CA ASN A 186 -2.06 -12.56 -5.27
C ASN A 186 -2.97 -12.23 -4.08
N GLN A 187 -2.59 -11.28 -3.20
CA GLN A 187 -3.32 -11.02 -1.94
C GLN A 187 -4.80 -10.65 -2.15
N VAL A 188 -5.15 -9.97 -3.25
CA VAL A 188 -6.55 -9.64 -3.58
C VAL A 188 -7.39 -10.90 -3.77
N ALA A 189 -6.86 -11.90 -4.48
CA ALA A 189 -7.54 -13.16 -4.74
C ALA A 189 -7.58 -14.05 -3.49
N ALA A 190 -6.47 -14.12 -2.76
CA ALA A 190 -6.39 -14.83 -1.47
C ALA A 190 -7.41 -14.28 -0.46
N LYS A 191 -7.51 -12.94 -0.34
CA LYS A 191 -8.47 -12.30 0.56
C LYS A 191 -9.91 -12.59 0.16
N ALA A 192 -10.23 -12.48 -1.12
CA ALA A 192 -11.56 -12.73 -1.62
C ALA A 192 -12.01 -14.18 -1.37
N LEU A 193 -11.12 -15.14 -1.63
CA LEU A 193 -11.38 -16.55 -1.35
C LEU A 193 -11.56 -16.80 0.16
N LEU A 194 -10.69 -16.24 1.00
CA LEU A 194 -10.79 -16.37 2.45
C LEU A 194 -12.12 -15.77 2.99
N ASP A 195 -12.52 -14.61 2.51
CA ASP A 195 -13.77 -13.97 2.91
C ASP A 195 -15.00 -14.76 2.47
N HIS A 196 -14.96 -15.37 1.28
CA HIS A 196 -15.99 -16.29 0.84
C HIS A 196 -16.04 -17.54 1.72
N LYS A 197 -14.88 -18.15 2.00
CA LYS A 197 -14.77 -19.38 2.79
C LYS A 197 -15.12 -19.19 4.26
N LYS A 198 -14.99 -17.98 4.81
CA LYS A 198 -15.50 -17.64 6.15
C LYS A 198 -17.03 -17.82 6.29
N GLN A 199 -17.78 -17.98 5.20
CA GLN A 199 -19.21 -18.32 5.23
C GLN A 199 -19.45 -19.82 5.48
N ASP A 200 -18.46 -20.68 5.24
CA ASP A 200 -18.52 -22.10 5.59
C ASP A 200 -18.31 -22.26 7.10
N HIS A 201 -19.28 -22.90 7.76
CA HIS A 201 -19.25 -23.15 9.20
C HIS A 201 -18.00 -23.93 9.64
N ARG A 202 -17.48 -24.86 8.83
CA ARG A 202 -16.27 -25.64 9.16
C ARG A 202 -15.04 -24.75 9.21
N VAL A 203 -14.91 -23.84 8.25
CA VAL A 203 -13.81 -22.87 8.20
C VAL A 203 -13.95 -21.87 9.35
N GLN A 204 -15.15 -21.34 9.57
CA GLN A 204 -15.41 -20.38 10.65
C GLN A 204 -15.08 -20.96 12.04
N ASP A 205 -15.58 -22.17 12.34
CA ASP A 205 -15.31 -22.86 13.60
C ASP A 205 -13.81 -23.13 13.80
N PHE A 206 -13.10 -23.56 12.75
CA PHE A 206 -11.66 -23.76 12.82
C PHE A 206 -10.91 -22.45 13.13
N LEU A 207 -11.20 -21.37 12.40
CA LEU A 207 -10.56 -20.07 12.61
C LEU A 207 -10.86 -19.51 14.02
N GLN A 208 -12.07 -19.75 14.53
CA GLN A 208 -12.45 -19.36 15.88
C GLN A 208 -11.65 -20.12 16.94
N ARG A 209 -11.45 -21.44 16.78
CA ARG A 209 -10.59 -22.23 17.67
C ARG A 209 -9.13 -21.77 17.65
N CYS A 210 -8.62 -21.37 16.48
CA CYS A 210 -7.28 -20.79 16.38
C CYS A 210 -7.19 -19.48 17.18
N LEU A 211 -8.18 -18.59 17.07
CA LEU A 211 -8.24 -17.33 17.82
C LEU A 211 -8.28 -17.52 19.34
N GLU A 212 -8.92 -18.60 19.81
CA GLU A 212 -8.99 -18.96 21.23
C GLU A 212 -7.68 -19.57 21.75
N SER A 213 -6.83 -20.08 20.85
CA SER A 213 -5.55 -20.67 21.21
C SER A 213 -4.47 -19.60 21.46
N PRO A 214 -3.56 -19.80 22.45
CA PRO A 214 -2.52 -18.82 22.77
C PRO A 214 -1.58 -18.47 21.62
N PHE A 215 -1.32 -19.39 20.69
CA PHE A 215 -0.38 -19.17 19.58
C PHE A 215 -0.83 -18.02 18.66
N SER A 216 -2.14 -17.79 18.53
CA SER A 216 -2.66 -16.77 17.62
C SER A 216 -2.35 -15.36 18.10
N ARG A 217 -2.03 -15.19 19.39
CA ARG A 217 -1.90 -13.88 20.05
C ARG A 217 -3.14 -13.00 19.81
N LYS A 218 -4.32 -13.62 19.64
CA LYS A 218 -5.61 -12.99 19.28
C LYS A 218 -5.60 -12.28 17.92
N LEU A 219 -4.67 -12.65 17.03
CA LEU A 219 -4.63 -12.21 15.64
C LEU A 219 -5.37 -13.23 14.77
N ASP A 220 -6.19 -12.74 13.85
CA ASP A 220 -6.86 -13.61 12.87
C ASP A 220 -5.89 -14.08 11.77
N LEU A 221 -6.32 -15.06 10.96
CA LEU A 221 -5.48 -15.60 9.88
C LEU A 221 -5.04 -14.50 8.89
N TRP A 222 -5.91 -13.53 8.59
CA TRP A 222 -5.56 -12.46 7.66
C TRP A 222 -4.40 -11.61 8.17
N ASN A 223 -4.35 -11.32 9.48
CA ASN A 223 -3.22 -10.62 10.07
C ASN A 223 -1.90 -11.35 9.84
N PHE A 224 -1.87 -12.69 9.91
CA PHE A 224 -0.67 -13.48 9.60
C PHE A 224 -0.30 -13.41 8.11
N LEU A 225 -1.28 -13.46 7.21
CA LEU A 225 -1.06 -13.34 5.76
C LEU A 225 -0.57 -11.93 5.35
N ASP A 226 -0.88 -10.90 6.14
CA ASP A 226 -0.41 -9.52 5.91
C ASP A 226 1.01 -9.26 6.48
N ILE A 227 1.57 -10.16 7.29
CA ILE A 227 2.89 -9.97 7.92
C ILE A 227 3.99 -9.68 6.89
N PRO A 228 4.13 -10.43 5.78
CA PRO A 228 5.15 -10.12 4.77
C PRO A 228 5.04 -8.68 4.26
N ARG A 229 3.84 -8.26 3.83
CA ARG A 229 3.57 -6.91 3.33
C ARG A 229 3.92 -5.86 4.39
N SER A 230 3.54 -6.10 5.64
CA SER A 230 3.82 -5.23 6.79
C SER A 230 5.31 -5.14 7.13
N ARG A 231 6.09 -6.23 6.98
CA ARG A 231 7.54 -6.21 7.17
C ARG A 231 8.23 -5.41 6.06
N LEU A 232 7.84 -5.63 4.81
CA LEU A 232 8.46 -5.01 3.65
C LEU A 232 8.49 -3.47 3.76
N VAL A 233 7.40 -2.85 4.22
CA VAL A 233 7.31 -1.38 4.40
C VAL A 233 8.07 -0.84 5.61
N LYS A 234 8.55 -1.71 6.51
CA LYS A 234 9.29 -1.31 7.70
C LYS A 234 10.79 -1.18 7.45
N TYR A 235 11.34 -1.89 6.46
CA TYR A 235 12.78 -1.81 6.15
C TYR A 235 13.28 -0.37 5.95
N PRO A 236 12.61 0.52 5.19
CA PRO A 236 13.06 1.92 5.08
C PRO A 236 13.12 2.67 6.43
N LEU A 237 12.36 2.25 7.44
CA LEU A 237 12.38 2.86 8.77
C LEU A 237 13.50 2.26 9.63
N LEU A 238 13.65 0.94 9.59
CA LEU A 238 14.70 0.22 10.31
C LEU A 238 16.10 0.65 9.83
N LEU A 239 16.30 0.76 8.52
CA LEU A 239 17.58 1.16 7.95
C LEU A 239 17.92 2.63 8.26
N ARG A 240 16.92 3.53 8.25
CA ARG A 240 17.10 4.92 8.68
C ARG A 240 17.49 5.03 10.14
N GLU A 241 16.95 4.17 11.00
CA GLU A 241 17.30 4.16 12.41
C GLU A 241 18.75 3.72 12.64
N ILE A 242 19.24 2.73 11.89
CA ILE A 242 20.67 2.34 11.90
C ILE A 242 21.54 3.50 11.38
N LEU A 243 21.17 4.09 10.24
CA LEU A 243 21.90 5.21 9.62
C LEU A 243 22.01 6.40 10.58
N ARG A 244 20.92 6.76 11.27
CA ARG A 244 20.87 7.87 12.24
C ARG A 244 21.93 7.77 13.33
N HIS A 245 22.27 6.56 13.76
CA HIS A 245 23.28 6.32 14.80
C HIS A 245 24.66 5.95 14.25
N THR A 246 24.80 5.82 12.94
CA THR A 246 26.08 5.53 12.30
C THR A 246 26.99 6.78 12.35
N PRO A 247 28.29 6.65 12.66
CA PRO A 247 29.27 7.75 12.55
C PRO A 247 29.49 8.18 11.10
N ASN A 248 29.85 9.44 10.84
CA ASN A 248 30.01 9.96 9.47
C ASN A 248 31.26 9.39 8.76
N ASP A 249 32.23 8.94 9.53
CA ASP A 249 33.48 8.29 9.10
C ASP A 249 33.32 6.79 8.87
N ASN A 250 32.17 6.20 9.23
CA ASN A 250 31.90 4.78 9.01
C ASN A 250 31.40 4.55 7.57
N PRO A 251 31.96 3.57 6.83
CA PRO A 251 31.55 3.28 5.45
C PRO A 251 30.08 2.82 5.31
N ASP A 252 29.43 2.37 6.39
CA ASP A 252 28.00 2.04 6.37
C ASP A 252 27.11 3.25 6.06
N GLN A 253 27.57 4.50 6.20
CA GLN A 253 26.78 5.68 5.80
C GLN A 253 26.28 5.57 4.36
N GLN A 254 27.21 5.42 3.42
CA GLN A 254 26.90 5.36 1.99
C GLN A 254 26.11 4.11 1.64
N HIS A 255 26.51 2.95 2.18
CA HIS A 255 25.82 1.69 1.93
C HIS A 255 24.38 1.69 2.48
N LEU A 256 24.12 2.31 3.64
CA LEU A 256 22.78 2.40 4.21
C LEU A 256 21.89 3.38 3.43
N GLU A 257 22.44 4.49 2.94
CA GLU A 257 21.73 5.40 2.03
C GLU A 257 21.34 4.70 0.73
N GLU A 258 22.28 3.96 0.13
CA GLU A 258 22.02 3.11 -1.03
C GLU A 258 20.94 2.05 -0.75
N ALA A 259 21.10 1.30 0.35
CA ALA A 259 20.14 0.28 0.77
C ALA A 259 18.73 0.86 0.96
N ILE A 260 18.60 2.06 1.56
CA ILE A 260 17.33 2.76 1.71
C ILE A 260 16.70 3.07 0.34
N ASN A 261 17.49 3.57 -0.62
CA ASN A 261 17.00 3.85 -1.96
C ASN A 261 16.53 2.58 -2.68
N ILE A 262 17.31 1.49 -2.59
CA ILE A 262 16.95 0.19 -3.16
C ILE A 262 15.59 -0.28 -2.62
N ILE A 263 15.43 -0.33 -1.29
CA ILE A 263 14.20 -0.84 -0.70
C ILE A 263 13.00 0.06 -0.96
N GLN A 264 13.19 1.38 -1.07
CA GLN A 264 12.12 2.30 -1.47
C GLN A 264 11.67 2.03 -2.91
N GLY A 265 12.60 1.77 -3.83
CA GLY A 265 12.30 1.35 -5.19
C GLY A 265 11.50 0.04 -5.23
N ILE A 266 11.95 -0.98 -4.51
CA ILE A 266 11.27 -2.29 -4.42
C ILE A 266 9.86 -2.14 -3.85
N VAL A 267 9.68 -1.39 -2.76
CA VAL A 267 8.34 -1.13 -2.18
C VAL A 267 7.44 -0.42 -3.18
N ALA A 268 7.95 0.58 -3.90
CA ALA A 268 7.17 1.32 -4.89
C ALA A 268 6.77 0.43 -6.09
N GLU A 269 7.66 -0.42 -6.57
CA GLU A 269 7.40 -1.36 -7.66
C GLU A 269 6.35 -2.40 -7.25
N ILE A 270 6.52 -3.05 -6.09
CA ILE A 270 5.56 -4.04 -5.58
C ILE A 270 4.19 -3.41 -5.36
N ASN A 271 4.14 -2.17 -4.84
CA ASN A 271 2.88 -1.42 -4.71
C ASN A 271 2.20 -1.21 -6.07
N THR A 272 3.00 -0.90 -7.10
CA THR A 272 2.52 -0.72 -8.47
C THR A 272 1.86 -1.98 -8.99
N LYS A 273 2.59 -3.10 -8.95
CA LYS A 273 2.12 -4.39 -9.46
C LYS A 273 0.95 -4.96 -8.66
N THR A 274 0.94 -4.75 -7.34
CA THR A 274 -0.20 -5.13 -6.48
C THR A 274 -1.45 -4.36 -6.87
N GLY A 275 -1.34 -3.04 -7.09
CA GLY A 275 -2.47 -2.22 -7.54
C GLY A 275 -2.97 -2.58 -8.94
N GLU A 276 -2.06 -2.89 -9.87
CA GLU A 276 -2.43 -3.37 -11.20
C GLU A 276 -3.11 -4.74 -11.16
N SER A 277 -2.63 -5.64 -10.30
CA SER A 277 -3.22 -6.96 -10.12
C SER A 277 -4.61 -6.87 -9.47
N GLU A 278 -4.81 -5.97 -8.53
CA GLU A 278 -6.13 -5.67 -7.97
C GLU A 278 -7.08 -5.07 -9.01
N CYS A 279 -6.60 -4.12 -9.81
CA CYS A 279 -7.37 -3.54 -10.91
C CYS A 279 -7.82 -4.64 -11.90
N ARG A 280 -6.89 -5.50 -12.32
CA ARG A 280 -7.15 -6.64 -13.21
C ARG A 280 -8.14 -7.62 -12.59
N TYR A 281 -7.94 -7.99 -11.31
CA TYR A 281 -8.79 -8.92 -10.58
C TYR A 281 -10.27 -8.50 -10.59
N TYR A 282 -10.53 -7.20 -10.39
CA TYR A 282 -11.90 -6.68 -10.40
C TYR A 282 -12.46 -6.52 -11.81
N LYS A 283 -11.65 -6.11 -12.78
CA LYS A 283 -12.06 -6.00 -14.20
C LYS A 283 -12.53 -7.35 -14.76
N GLU A 284 -11.79 -8.42 -14.51
CA GLU A 284 -12.15 -9.78 -14.95
C GLU A 284 -13.47 -10.29 -14.35
N ARG A 285 -13.96 -9.66 -13.28
CA ARG A 285 -15.19 -10.01 -12.57
C ARG A 285 -16.35 -9.07 -12.87
N LEU A 286 -16.18 -8.09 -13.78
CA LEU A 286 -17.28 -7.25 -14.23
C LEU A 286 -18.19 -8.03 -15.18
N LEU A 287 -19.50 -7.98 -14.92
CA LEU A 287 -20.51 -8.58 -15.79
C LEU A 287 -21.32 -7.49 -16.50
N TYR A 288 -21.36 -7.57 -17.82
CA TYR A 288 -22.04 -6.63 -18.71
C TYR A 288 -23.34 -7.26 -19.21
N LEU A 289 -24.49 -6.62 -18.96
CA LEU A 289 -25.79 -7.11 -19.42
C LEU A 289 -26.26 -6.44 -20.71
N GLU A 290 -25.84 -5.20 -20.94
CA GLU A 290 -26.27 -4.38 -22.07
C GLU A 290 -25.03 -4.00 -22.91
N GLU A 291 -25.16 -3.97 -24.24
CA GLU A 291 -24.02 -3.66 -25.13
C GLU A 291 -23.40 -2.29 -24.85
N GLY A 292 -24.21 -1.30 -24.45
CA GLY A 292 -23.75 0.05 -24.12
C GLY A 292 -23.06 0.21 -22.76
N GLN A 293 -22.81 -0.88 -22.04
CA GLN A 293 -22.12 -0.85 -20.73
C GLN A 293 -20.62 -1.14 -20.82
N LYS A 294 -20.15 -1.69 -21.95
CA LYS A 294 -18.72 -1.83 -22.20
C LYS A 294 -18.12 -0.48 -22.52
N ASP A 295 -16.97 -0.19 -21.93
CA ASP A 295 -16.30 1.11 -22.08
C ASP A 295 -14.78 0.87 -22.13
N SER A 296 -14.12 1.41 -23.16
CA SER A 296 -12.68 1.27 -23.36
C SER A 296 -11.85 1.84 -22.21
N LEU A 297 -12.38 2.80 -21.45
CA LEU A 297 -11.73 3.36 -20.25
C LEU A 297 -11.60 2.30 -19.14
N ILE A 298 -12.52 1.34 -19.06
CA ILE A 298 -12.39 0.20 -18.13
C ILE A 298 -11.25 -0.70 -18.62
N ASP A 299 -11.23 -1.01 -19.91
CA ASP A 299 -10.24 -1.93 -20.51
C ASP A 299 -8.81 -1.36 -20.45
N SER A 300 -8.63 -0.05 -20.63
CA SER A 300 -7.33 0.63 -20.52
C SER A 300 -6.89 0.89 -19.07
N SER A 301 -7.81 0.84 -18.11
CA SER A 301 -7.49 1.12 -16.70
C SER A 301 -6.47 0.14 -16.13
N ARG A 302 -5.41 0.70 -15.54
CA ARG A 302 -4.37 -0.02 -14.78
C ARG A 302 -4.41 0.28 -13.29
N VAL A 303 -5.09 1.36 -12.89
CA VAL A 303 -5.18 1.81 -11.51
C VAL A 303 -6.64 1.82 -11.09
N LEU A 304 -6.92 1.13 -9.98
CA LEU A 304 -8.15 1.26 -9.22
C LEU A 304 -7.86 2.21 -8.04
N CYS A 305 -8.46 3.40 -8.02
CA CYS A 305 -8.20 4.40 -6.98
C CYS A 305 -8.88 4.02 -5.67
N CYS A 306 -10.14 3.60 -5.74
CA CYS A 306 -10.86 3.06 -4.60
C CYS A 306 -12.05 2.22 -5.03
N HIS A 307 -12.54 1.38 -4.13
CA HIS A 307 -13.76 0.62 -4.35
C HIS A 307 -14.43 0.24 -3.04
N GLY A 308 -15.71 -0.10 -3.08
CA GLY A 308 -16.41 -0.59 -1.90
C GLY A 308 -17.92 -0.55 -1.98
N GLU A 309 -18.55 -1.00 -0.91
CA GLU A 309 -20.00 -1.04 -0.81
C GLU A 309 -20.59 0.33 -0.46
N LEU A 310 -21.62 0.73 -1.20
CA LEU A 310 -22.43 1.91 -0.96
C LEU A 310 -23.90 1.56 -1.10
N LYS A 311 -24.79 2.30 -0.44
CA LYS A 311 -26.25 2.13 -0.62
C LYS A 311 -26.83 3.29 -1.41
N ASN A 312 -27.70 3.04 -2.38
CA ASN A 312 -28.41 4.15 -3.00
C ASN A 312 -29.59 4.64 -2.14
N ASN A 313 -30.21 5.75 -2.54
CA ASN A 313 -31.42 6.30 -1.90
C ASN A 313 -32.67 5.38 -1.95
N ARG A 314 -32.60 4.24 -2.66
CA ARG A 314 -33.62 3.18 -2.68
C ARG A 314 -33.28 2.02 -1.74
N GLY A 315 -32.17 2.10 -0.99
CA GLY A 315 -31.68 1.05 -0.11
C GLY A 315 -31.00 -0.12 -0.83
N VAL A 316 -30.79 -0.04 -2.15
CA VAL A 316 -30.07 -1.06 -2.91
C VAL A 316 -28.59 -0.98 -2.56
N LYS A 317 -28.01 -2.11 -2.14
CA LYS A 317 -26.57 -2.26 -1.96
C LYS A 317 -25.90 -2.35 -3.33
N LEU A 318 -24.93 -1.47 -3.54
CA LEU A 318 -24.12 -1.36 -4.74
C LEU A 318 -22.66 -1.55 -4.35
N HIS A 319 -21.85 -2.05 -5.27
CA HIS A 319 -20.40 -2.02 -5.16
C HIS A 319 -19.87 -1.07 -6.22
N VAL A 320 -19.18 -0.02 -5.80
CA VAL A 320 -18.69 1.02 -6.70
C VAL A 320 -17.19 0.85 -6.87
N PHE A 321 -16.72 1.01 -8.10
CA PHE A 321 -15.31 1.03 -8.47
C PHE A 321 -14.97 2.39 -9.06
N LEU A 322 -13.96 3.04 -8.52
CA LEU A 322 -13.36 4.23 -9.10
C LEU A 322 -12.03 3.84 -9.72
N PHE A 323 -12.04 3.60 -11.03
CA PHE A 323 -10.80 3.52 -11.81
C PHE A 323 -10.26 4.92 -12.08
N GLN A 324 -9.03 5.00 -12.57
CA GLN A 324 -8.34 6.27 -12.85
C GLN A 324 -9.17 7.24 -13.70
N GLU A 325 -9.85 6.73 -14.73
CA GLU A 325 -10.57 7.56 -15.71
C GLU A 325 -12.08 7.29 -15.76
N VAL A 326 -12.59 6.32 -14.99
CA VAL A 326 -13.99 5.93 -15.06
C VAL A 326 -14.52 5.41 -13.72
N LEU A 327 -15.72 5.86 -13.34
CA LEU A 327 -16.48 5.34 -12.21
C LEU A 327 -17.48 4.28 -12.69
N VAL A 328 -17.44 3.10 -12.10
CA VAL A 328 -18.32 1.97 -12.43
C VAL A 328 -19.17 1.60 -11.23
N ILE A 329 -20.50 1.60 -11.40
CA ILE A 329 -21.46 1.24 -10.36
C ILE A 329 -21.98 -0.16 -10.66
N THR A 330 -21.88 -1.07 -9.70
CA THR A 330 -22.25 -2.48 -9.87
C THR A 330 -23.15 -2.98 -8.75
N ARG A 331 -23.71 -4.17 -8.94
CA ARG A 331 -24.30 -5.01 -7.91
C ARG A 331 -23.44 -6.27 -7.79
N ALA A 332 -23.01 -6.58 -6.57
CA ALA A 332 -22.37 -7.86 -6.28
C ALA A 332 -23.38 -9.00 -6.52
N VAL A 333 -22.97 -10.00 -7.31
CA VAL A 333 -23.76 -11.21 -7.63
C VAL A 333 -22.84 -12.42 -7.55
N THR A 334 -23.39 -13.57 -7.16
CA THR A 334 -22.65 -14.84 -7.26
C THR A 334 -22.95 -15.46 -8.62
N TYR A 335 -21.91 -15.72 -9.41
CA TYR A 335 -22.00 -16.36 -10.71
C TYR A 335 -20.98 -17.51 -10.75
N ASN A 336 -21.43 -18.74 -11.02
CA ASN A 336 -20.60 -19.95 -11.00
C ASN A 336 -19.74 -20.06 -9.71
N GLU A 337 -20.35 -19.89 -8.54
CA GLU A 337 -19.69 -19.92 -7.23
C GLU A 337 -18.63 -18.83 -7.00
N GLN A 338 -18.46 -17.90 -7.95
CA GLN A 338 -17.55 -16.76 -7.84
C GLN A 338 -18.31 -15.46 -7.60
N LEU A 339 -17.74 -14.59 -6.76
CA LEU A 339 -18.25 -13.24 -6.60
C LEU A 339 -17.91 -12.41 -7.85
N CYS A 340 -18.95 -11.96 -8.53
CA CYS A 340 -18.88 -11.11 -9.71
C CYS A 340 -19.65 -9.80 -9.48
N TYR A 341 -19.41 -8.83 -10.36
CA TYR A 341 -19.90 -7.46 -10.21
C TYR A 341 -20.68 -7.05 -11.46
N GLN A 342 -21.99 -7.19 -11.39
CA GLN A 342 -22.88 -6.87 -12.50
C GLN A 342 -23.08 -5.36 -12.61
N LEU A 343 -22.79 -4.77 -13.78
CA LEU A 343 -22.97 -3.34 -14.00
C LEU A 343 -24.43 -2.93 -13.76
N TYR A 344 -24.60 -1.86 -12.98
CA TYR A 344 -25.93 -1.35 -12.63
C TYR A 344 -26.46 -0.39 -13.69
N ARG A 345 -25.57 0.43 -14.24
CA ARG A 345 -25.79 1.41 -15.32
C ARG A 345 -24.49 1.58 -16.10
N GLN A 346 -24.54 2.41 -17.14
CA GLN A 346 -23.35 2.77 -17.91
C GLN A 346 -22.24 3.34 -17.02
N PRO A 347 -20.97 3.04 -17.31
CA PRO A 347 -19.83 3.68 -16.67
C PRO A 347 -19.89 5.21 -16.82
N ILE A 348 -19.33 5.93 -15.83
CA ILE A 348 -19.29 7.40 -15.83
C ILE A 348 -17.82 7.84 -16.00
N PRO A 349 -17.44 8.37 -17.17
CA PRO A 349 -16.10 8.93 -17.38
C PRO A 349 -15.81 10.06 -16.39
N MET A 350 -14.59 10.08 -15.85
CA MET A 350 -14.19 11.05 -14.81
C MET A 350 -14.21 12.50 -15.28
N LYS A 351 -13.93 12.75 -16.57
CA LYS A 351 -14.02 14.07 -17.20
C LYS A 351 -15.44 14.65 -17.11
N ASP A 352 -16.46 13.80 -17.22
CA ASP A 352 -17.87 14.18 -17.30
C ASP A 352 -18.61 13.99 -15.95
N LEU A 353 -17.94 13.40 -14.95
CA LEU A 353 -18.50 13.16 -13.63
C LEU A 353 -18.72 14.47 -12.87
N VAL A 354 -19.95 14.70 -12.41
CA VAL A 354 -20.30 15.78 -11.49
C VAL A 354 -20.52 15.21 -10.09
N LEU A 355 -19.73 15.68 -9.14
CA LEU A 355 -19.78 15.26 -7.73
C LEU A 355 -20.43 16.36 -6.88
N GLU A 356 -21.45 15.99 -6.09
CA GLU A 356 -22.09 16.89 -5.12
C GLU A 356 -22.03 16.27 -3.72
N ASP A 357 -21.61 17.06 -2.73
CA ASP A 357 -21.66 16.68 -1.32
C ASP A 357 -23.05 17.04 -0.77
N LEU A 358 -23.81 16.06 -0.30
CA LEU A 358 -25.17 16.27 0.18
C LEU A 358 -25.19 16.38 1.71
N GLN A 359 -25.96 17.33 2.23
CA GLN A 359 -26.14 17.46 3.67
C GLN A 359 -27.03 16.36 4.23
N ASP A 360 -26.84 16.04 5.50
CA ASP A 360 -27.66 15.06 6.19
C ASP A 360 -29.13 15.50 6.18
N GLY A 361 -30.02 14.66 5.65
CA GLY A 361 -31.45 14.96 5.50
C GLY A 361 -31.88 15.57 4.17
N GLU A 362 -30.95 15.92 3.29
CA GLU A 362 -31.26 16.46 1.96
C GLU A 362 -31.83 15.39 1.01
N VAL A 363 -31.44 14.13 1.20
CA VAL A 363 -31.87 13.01 0.34
C VAL A 363 -33.27 12.54 0.69
N ARG A 364 -34.15 12.59 -0.32
CA ARG A 364 -35.45 11.90 -0.27
C ARG A 364 -35.26 10.41 -0.55
N LEU A 365 -35.55 9.57 0.45
CA LEU A 365 -35.56 8.12 0.29
C LEU A 365 -36.76 7.67 -0.54
N GLY A 366 -36.54 6.81 -1.53
CA GLY A 366 -37.59 6.22 -2.37
C GLY A 366 -37.76 4.72 -2.08
N GLY A 367 -39.01 4.21 -2.03
CA GLY A 367 -39.30 2.78 -1.83
C GLY A 367 -40.37 2.48 -0.80
N SER A 368 -40.67 1.18 -0.60
CA SER A 368 -41.81 0.61 0.16
C SER A 368 -41.80 0.84 1.68
N LEU A 369 -40.95 1.74 2.20
CA LEU A 369 -40.81 2.02 3.64
C LEU A 369 -41.16 3.49 3.93
N ARG A 370 -42.15 4.02 3.21
CA ARG A 370 -42.69 5.35 3.42
C ARG A 370 -43.66 5.31 4.61
N GLY A 371 -43.12 5.27 5.83
CA GLY A 371 -43.89 5.44 7.05
C GLY A 371 -43.43 4.54 8.19
N ALA A 372 -43.28 5.16 9.36
CA ALA A 372 -43.27 4.62 10.73
C ALA A 372 -41.97 4.74 11.55
N PHE A 373 -40.79 4.88 10.94
CA PHE A 373 -39.55 5.07 11.72
C PHE A 373 -38.67 6.16 11.11
N SER A 374 -38.66 7.35 11.73
CA SER A 374 -37.66 8.38 11.48
C SER A 374 -36.32 7.89 12.02
N ASN A 375 -35.64 6.99 11.31
CA ASN A 375 -34.26 6.69 11.60
C ASN A 375 -33.40 7.75 10.90
N ASN A 376 -33.04 8.79 11.67
CA ASN A 376 -32.15 9.86 11.24
C ASN A 376 -30.84 9.33 10.64
N GLU A 377 -30.38 8.11 10.95
CA GLU A 377 -29.18 7.53 10.35
C GLU A 377 -29.34 7.21 8.87
N ARG A 378 -30.56 6.94 8.39
CA ARG A 378 -30.81 6.51 7.00
C ARG A 378 -30.71 7.62 5.98
N ILE A 379 -30.64 8.87 6.43
CA ILE A 379 -30.55 10.08 5.59
C ILE A 379 -29.21 10.80 5.76
N LYS A 380 -28.25 10.18 6.47
CA LYS A 380 -26.91 10.73 6.69
C LYS A 380 -25.89 10.14 5.74
N ASN A 381 -24.77 10.85 5.59
CA ASN A 381 -23.58 10.38 4.88
C ASN A 381 -23.82 10.12 3.38
N PHE A 382 -24.70 10.91 2.76
CA PHE A 382 -24.91 10.84 1.31
C PHE A 382 -24.00 11.78 0.53
N PHE A 383 -23.68 11.40 -0.69
CA PHE A 383 -23.16 12.24 -1.76
C PHE A 383 -23.84 11.86 -3.07
N ARG A 384 -23.77 12.72 -4.09
CA ARG A 384 -24.34 12.48 -5.41
C ARG A 384 -23.26 12.43 -6.46
N VAL A 385 -23.35 11.43 -7.34
CA VAL A 385 -22.62 11.43 -8.61
C VAL A 385 -23.64 11.55 -9.74
N SER A 386 -23.36 12.41 -10.71
CA SER A 386 -24.19 12.55 -11.89
C SER A 386 -23.36 12.66 -13.16
N PHE A 387 -23.96 12.25 -14.26
CA PHE A 387 -23.40 12.25 -15.60
C PHE A 387 -24.47 12.80 -16.53
N LYS A 388 -24.13 13.84 -17.30
CA LYS A 388 -25.02 14.44 -18.30
C LYS A 388 -24.53 14.04 -19.68
N ASN A 389 -25.26 13.15 -20.34
CA ASN A 389 -24.97 12.74 -21.71
C ASN A 389 -26.27 12.59 -22.51
N GLY A 390 -26.90 13.73 -22.79
CA GLY A 390 -28.19 13.79 -23.49
C GLY A 390 -29.23 12.86 -22.87
N SER A 391 -29.74 11.92 -23.68
CA SER A 391 -30.76 10.93 -23.29
C SER A 391 -30.29 9.89 -22.26
N GLN A 392 -28.98 9.75 -22.03
CA GLN A 392 -28.39 8.78 -21.09
C GLN A 392 -27.93 9.43 -19.77
N SER A 393 -28.44 10.63 -19.47
CA SER A 393 -28.14 11.31 -18.21
C SER A 393 -28.54 10.46 -17.01
N GLN A 394 -27.64 10.30 -16.05
CA GLN A 394 -27.85 9.48 -14.85
C GLN A 394 -27.44 10.23 -13.59
N THR A 395 -28.15 9.97 -12.49
CA THR A 395 -27.88 10.53 -11.17
C THR A 395 -28.02 9.44 -10.11
N HIS A 396 -27.02 9.35 -9.22
CA HIS A 396 -26.98 8.37 -8.14
C HIS A 396 -26.66 9.08 -6.83
N SER A 397 -27.60 9.04 -5.88
CA SER A 397 -27.35 9.43 -4.49
C SER A 397 -26.88 8.20 -3.73
N LEU A 398 -25.63 8.24 -3.25
CA LEU A 398 -24.93 7.13 -2.62
C LEU A 398 -24.65 7.44 -1.16
N GLN A 399 -24.94 6.47 -0.29
CA GLN A 399 -24.76 6.51 1.15
C GLN A 399 -23.51 5.72 1.53
N ALA A 400 -22.60 6.38 2.22
CA ALA A 400 -21.44 5.76 2.87
C ALA A 400 -21.82 5.18 4.25
N ASN A 401 -20.97 4.29 4.78
CA ASN A 401 -21.24 3.62 6.06
C ASN A 401 -21.21 4.61 7.25
N ASP A 402 -20.29 5.56 7.21
CA ASP A 402 -20.10 6.58 8.22
C ASP A 402 -19.50 7.86 7.60
N THR A 403 -19.36 8.90 8.40
CA THR A 403 -18.83 10.20 7.95
C THR A 403 -17.40 10.11 7.47
N PHE A 404 -16.57 9.27 8.09
CA PHE A 404 -15.18 9.09 7.66
C PHE A 404 -15.11 8.42 6.29
N ASN A 405 -15.90 7.36 6.07
CA ASN A 405 -16.01 6.66 4.81
C ASN A 405 -16.55 7.58 3.69
N LYS A 406 -17.54 8.44 3.98
CA LYS A 406 -18.00 9.48 3.05
C LYS A 406 -16.84 10.38 2.61
N GLN A 407 -16.06 10.89 3.56
CA GLN A 407 -14.94 11.77 3.25
C GLN A 407 -13.87 11.07 2.41
N GLN A 408 -13.59 9.78 2.66
CA GLN A 408 -12.67 9.03 1.82
C GLN A 408 -13.14 8.92 0.38
N TRP A 409 -14.41 8.57 0.15
CA TRP A 409 -15.00 8.52 -1.19
C TRP A 409 -14.92 9.88 -1.90
N LEU A 410 -15.34 10.96 -1.22
CA LEU A 410 -15.29 12.31 -1.77
C LEU A 410 -13.87 12.72 -2.17
N ASN A 411 -12.89 12.47 -1.30
CA ASN A 411 -11.50 12.83 -1.56
C ASN A 411 -10.90 12.02 -2.71
N CYS A 412 -11.19 10.71 -2.80
CA CYS A 412 -10.73 9.88 -3.91
C CYS A 412 -11.30 10.36 -5.25
N ILE A 413 -12.60 10.65 -5.32
CA ILE A 413 -13.25 11.11 -6.56
C ILE A 413 -12.69 12.48 -6.96
N ARG A 414 -12.52 13.41 -6.01
CA ARG A 414 -11.92 14.73 -6.27
C ARG A 414 -10.49 14.60 -6.81
N GLN A 415 -9.65 13.81 -6.15
CA GLN A 415 -8.27 13.58 -6.58
C GLN A 415 -8.19 12.95 -7.98
N ALA A 416 -9.02 11.94 -8.26
CA ALA A 416 -9.07 11.34 -9.59
C ALA A 416 -9.49 12.36 -10.67
N LYS A 417 -10.48 13.21 -10.36
CA LYS A 417 -10.93 14.28 -11.27
C LYS A 417 -9.83 15.32 -11.54
N GLU A 418 -9.06 15.71 -10.51
CA GLU A 418 -7.93 16.62 -10.65
C GLU A 418 -6.82 16.05 -11.55
N ILE A 419 -6.47 14.77 -11.37
CA ILE A 419 -5.44 14.09 -12.18
C ILE A 419 -5.86 14.02 -13.66
N VAL A 420 -7.13 13.74 -13.94
CA VAL A 420 -7.64 13.68 -15.32
C VAL A 420 -7.63 15.07 -15.97
N LEU A 421 -7.99 16.12 -15.21
CA LEU A 421 -7.97 17.51 -15.72
C LEU A 421 -6.55 18.01 -15.99
N SER A 422 -5.58 17.70 -15.13
CA SER A 422 -4.19 18.11 -15.33
C SER A 422 -3.54 17.40 -16.52
N THR A 423 -3.84 16.11 -16.71
CA THR A 423 -3.34 15.34 -17.86
C THR A 423 -3.92 15.87 -19.19
N ALA A 424 -5.20 16.24 -19.20
CA ALA A 424 -5.85 16.82 -20.39
C ALA A 424 -5.28 18.21 -20.76
N GLN A 425 -4.91 19.02 -19.77
CA GLN A 425 -4.26 20.32 -20.01
C GLN A 425 -2.84 20.15 -20.57
N GLN A 426 -2.07 19.16 -20.11
CA GLN A 426 -0.74 18.86 -20.64
C GLN A 426 -0.77 18.30 -22.06
N ALA A 427 -1.78 17.48 -22.40
CA ALA A 427 -1.97 16.98 -23.75
C ALA A 427 -2.40 18.09 -24.73
N GLY A 428 -3.24 19.04 -24.31
CA GLY A 428 -3.68 20.16 -25.15
C GLY A 428 -2.59 21.19 -25.49
N VAL A 429 -1.50 21.24 -24.73
CA VAL A 429 -0.33 22.11 -25.01
C VAL A 429 0.58 21.50 -26.08
N LEU A 430 0.61 20.17 -26.23
CA LEU A 430 1.41 19.49 -27.25
C LEU A 430 0.72 19.41 -28.62
N ASP A 431 -0.62 19.54 -28.67
CA ASP A 431 -1.40 19.53 -29.93
C ASP A 431 -1.58 20.94 -30.55
N SER A 432 -0.95 21.99 -30.00
CA SER A 432 -1.04 23.37 -30.54
C SER A 432 0.10 23.79 -31.48
N GLU A 433 1.05 22.92 -31.81
CA GLU A 433 2.00 23.15 -32.92
C GLU A 433 1.59 22.33 -34.16
N GLY A 434 0.55 22.79 -34.83
CA GLY A 434 0.15 22.34 -36.17
C GLY A 434 0.84 23.15 -37.29
N PRO A 435 1.04 22.56 -38.48
CA PRO A 435 2.08 22.95 -39.43
C PRO A 435 1.72 24.16 -40.30
N PHE A 436 2.70 25.04 -40.52
CA PHE A 436 2.63 26.08 -41.55
C PHE A 436 2.55 25.45 -42.94
N LEU A 437 1.43 25.64 -43.65
CA LEU A 437 1.36 25.54 -45.09
C LEU A 437 0.83 26.84 -45.69
N SER A 438 1.61 27.32 -46.66
CA SER A 438 1.36 28.43 -47.57
C SER A 438 0.10 28.23 -48.42
N SER A 439 -0.68 29.29 -48.62
CA SER A 439 -1.25 29.59 -49.94
C SER A 439 -1.66 31.06 -50.02
N SER A 440 -1.00 31.76 -50.93
CA SER A 440 -1.40 33.05 -51.49
C SER A 440 -2.69 32.93 -52.29
N ALA A 441 -3.55 33.97 -52.22
CA ALA A 441 -3.96 34.80 -53.36
C ALA A 441 -5.42 35.29 -53.28
N ILE A 442 -5.55 36.61 -53.45
CA ILE A 442 -6.72 37.38 -53.95
C ILE A 442 -7.88 37.55 -52.95
N ASP A 443 -8.03 38.75 -52.38
CA ASP A 443 -8.85 39.79 -53.01
C ASP A 443 -8.62 41.16 -52.35
N SER A 444 -8.64 42.20 -53.18
CA SER A 444 -8.36 43.60 -52.87
C SER A 444 -9.65 44.40 -52.92
N GLY A 445 -9.96 45.16 -51.88
CA GLY A 445 -11.14 46.05 -51.88
C GLY A 445 -11.26 46.88 -50.60
N GLU A 446 -10.42 47.90 -50.49
CA GLU A 446 -10.61 49.09 -49.63
C GLU A 446 -11.78 49.98 -50.16
N PRO A 447 -12.16 51.12 -49.53
CA PRO A 447 -11.87 51.65 -48.19
C PRO A 447 -13.10 52.35 -47.52
N GLN A 448 -12.84 52.99 -46.36
CA GLN A 448 -13.37 54.30 -45.88
C GLN A 448 -14.09 54.26 -44.52
N GLY A 449 -13.55 55.04 -43.57
CA GLY A 449 -14.21 55.34 -42.29
C GLY A 449 -13.29 55.96 -41.23
N GLU A 450 -12.74 57.12 -41.56
CA GLU A 450 -11.99 58.12 -40.77
C GLU A 450 -12.25 58.31 -39.25
N ILE A 451 -11.13 58.57 -38.52
CA ILE A 451 -10.89 59.58 -37.44
C ILE A 451 -11.55 59.29 -36.06
N LYS A 452 -10.84 59.16 -34.93
CA LYS A 452 -10.09 60.21 -34.16
C LYS A 452 -9.37 59.52 -32.97
N LEU A 453 -8.04 59.52 -32.88
CA LEU A 453 -7.18 60.41 -32.07
C LEU A 453 -7.64 60.69 -30.62
N GLU A 454 -6.95 60.08 -29.65
CA GLU A 454 -6.41 60.78 -28.48
C GLU A 454 -5.13 60.08 -27.97
N GLN A 455 -4.05 60.88 -27.89
CA GLN A 455 -2.78 60.67 -27.20
C GLN A 455 -3.04 60.61 -25.67
N MET A 456 -2.18 60.33 -24.70
CA MET A 456 -0.74 60.17 -24.42
C MET A 456 -0.80 59.53 -22.99
N ASP A 457 0.14 58.78 -22.43
CA ASP A 457 1.52 59.16 -22.21
C ASP A 457 2.30 57.97 -21.64
N GLN A 458 3.61 58.09 -21.77
CA GLN A 458 4.66 57.11 -21.52
C GLN A 458 4.97 56.96 -20.01
N SER A 459 5.55 55.82 -19.62
CA SER A 459 6.79 55.84 -18.83
C SER A 459 7.49 54.48 -18.89
N ASP A 460 8.68 54.53 -19.48
CA ASP A 460 9.72 53.52 -19.49
C ASP A 460 10.29 53.29 -18.09
N SER A 461 10.86 52.10 -17.87
CA SER A 461 12.11 51.92 -17.15
C SER A 461 12.73 50.58 -17.56
N GLU A 462 13.67 50.67 -18.50
CA GLU A 462 14.66 49.65 -18.82
C GLU A 462 15.63 49.43 -17.65
N SER A 463 16.19 48.22 -17.57
CA SER A 463 17.56 48.01 -17.07
C SER A 463 18.01 46.59 -17.44
N ASP A 464 18.67 46.49 -18.60
CA ASP A 464 19.59 45.44 -18.98
C ASP A 464 20.81 45.36 -18.05
N CYS A 465 21.39 44.17 -17.89
CA CYS A 465 22.84 43.95 -17.91
C CYS A 465 23.15 42.47 -18.13
N SER A 466 23.61 42.17 -19.35
CA SER A 466 24.32 40.97 -19.79
C SER A 466 25.83 41.08 -19.50
N MET A 467 26.51 39.95 -19.27
CA MET A 467 27.74 39.47 -19.94
C MET A 467 28.37 38.31 -19.15
N ASP A 468 28.49 37.11 -19.74
CA ASP A 468 29.66 36.56 -20.47
C ASP A 468 30.89 36.34 -19.57
N THR A 469 31.76 35.33 -19.67
CA THR A 469 31.99 34.11 -20.48
C THR A 469 33.17 33.41 -19.79
N SER A 470 33.33 32.09 -19.92
CA SER A 470 34.61 31.47 -20.33
C SER A 470 34.55 29.95 -20.31
N GLU A 471 34.73 29.38 -21.49
CA GLU A 471 35.11 28.00 -21.81
C GLU A 471 36.57 27.72 -21.43
N VAL A 472 36.92 26.45 -21.15
CA VAL A 472 38.19 25.82 -21.59
C VAL A 472 37.99 24.30 -21.80
N SER A 473 38.04 23.91 -23.09
CA SER A 473 38.62 22.73 -23.78
C SER A 473 39.18 21.55 -22.97
N LEU A 474 38.69 20.31 -23.21
CA LEU A 474 39.17 19.23 -24.11
C LEU A 474 40.42 18.47 -23.63
N ASP A 475 40.27 17.15 -23.43
CA ASP A 475 41.21 16.17 -23.97
C ASP A 475 40.55 14.79 -24.19
N CYS A 476 41.03 14.12 -25.23
CA CYS A 476 40.46 12.96 -25.90
C CYS A 476 41.47 11.82 -25.80
N GLU A 477 41.09 10.62 -25.33
CA GLU A 477 41.82 9.40 -25.66
C GLU A 477 40.85 8.26 -26.01
N ARG A 478 40.87 7.91 -27.29
CA ARG A 478 40.39 6.66 -27.87
C ARG A 478 41.62 5.79 -28.11
N MET A 479 41.58 4.53 -27.67
CA MET A 479 42.51 3.50 -28.14
C MET A 479 41.73 2.20 -28.37
N GLU A 480 41.50 1.89 -29.65
CA GLU A 480 41.45 0.51 -30.16
C GLU A 480 42.89 -0.06 -30.03
N GLN A 481 43.19 -1.34 -29.91
CA GLN A 481 42.77 -2.50 -30.68
C GLN A 481 43.61 -3.68 -30.15
N THR A 482 43.10 -4.91 -30.17
CA THR A 482 43.72 -6.13 -30.74
C THR A 482 43.28 -7.43 -30.08
N ASP A 483 42.73 -8.25 -30.96
CA ASP A 483 42.41 -9.67 -30.93
C ASP A 483 43.37 -10.59 -30.15
N SER A 484 42.79 -11.65 -29.57
CA SER A 484 43.23 -13.00 -29.95
C SER A 484 42.13 -14.05 -29.77
N CYS A 485 41.88 -14.74 -30.87
CA CYS A 485 41.12 -15.95 -31.08
C CYS A 485 41.59 -17.12 -30.19
N GLY A 486 40.70 -18.10 -29.90
CA GLY A 486 41.18 -19.41 -29.43
C GLY A 486 40.18 -20.35 -28.77
N ASN A 487 39.44 -21.11 -29.61
CA ASN A 487 38.99 -22.49 -29.41
C ASN A 487 38.03 -22.88 -28.26
N GLY A 488 36.87 -23.39 -28.67
CA GLY A 488 36.06 -24.28 -27.87
C GLY A 488 36.61 -25.71 -27.79
N ARG A 489 36.17 -26.44 -26.76
CA ARG A 489 35.68 -27.82 -26.80
C ARG A 489 34.98 -28.16 -25.48
N PRO A 490 33.92 -28.98 -25.50
CA PRO A 490 33.22 -29.46 -24.31
C PRO A 490 33.86 -30.75 -23.79
N VAL A 491 33.75 -31.00 -22.48
CA VAL A 491 33.95 -32.30 -21.82
C VAL A 491 32.76 -32.43 -20.86
N GLU A 492 31.72 -33.18 -21.24
CA GLU A 492 31.50 -34.60 -20.92
C GLU A 492 31.42 -34.92 -19.42
N SER A 493 30.26 -35.50 -19.09
CA SER A 493 29.86 -36.19 -17.87
C SER A 493 30.84 -37.28 -17.43
N ASN A 494 30.95 -37.51 -16.12
CA ASN A 494 30.50 -38.77 -15.49
C ASN A 494 30.76 -38.79 -13.97
N VAL A 495 29.82 -39.49 -13.30
CA VAL A 495 29.74 -39.98 -11.91
C VAL A 495 29.21 -39.00 -10.87
#